data_AF-S7VGN9-F1
#
_entry.id   AF-S7VGN9-F1
#
_cell.length_a   1.000
_cell.length_b   1.000
_cell.length_c   1.000
_cell.angle_alpha   90.00
_cell.angle_beta   90.00
_cell.angle_gamma   90.00
#
_symmetry.space_group_name_H-M   'P 1'
#
loop_
_entity.id
_entity.type
_entity.pdbx_description
1 polymer ?
#
loop_
_entity_poly.entity_id
_entity_poly.type
_entity_poly.pdbx_seq_one_letter_code
_entity_poly.pdbx_strand_id
1 'polypeptide(L)'
;MKSKTNKDFIADAEYGLDSRYNSKKERESEAASLMEARLMRMKNLSKEHIIRAKLMQLKLKMEAYIEQPMYDDQNHFADFLKIYVDTIYSTRNHFAQDINITPIRLSQVINNHRDPKDEFIMKLMIHSEKVFEKICSFKKEIWYQVYFHEKLCDTMSSQEEWRTKLEKDVKLSEAID
;
A
#
# COMPACT_ATOMS: atom_id res chain seq x y z
N MET A 1 -6.36 -7.38 32.09
CA MET A 1 -7.72 -7.33 31.50
C MET A 1 -7.59 -7.44 29.99
N LYS A 2 -8.06 -8.53 29.37
CA LYS A 2 -8.07 -8.69 27.90
C LYS A 2 -9.21 -7.86 27.33
N SER A 3 -8.91 -6.88 26.47
CA SER A 3 -9.95 -6.19 25.69
C SER A 3 -10.56 -7.19 24.71
N LYS A 4 -11.85 -7.49 24.87
CA LYS A 4 -12.63 -8.17 23.83
C LYS A 4 -12.87 -7.14 22.73
N THR A 5 -12.03 -7.12 21.70
CA THR A 5 -12.34 -6.38 20.47
C THR A 5 -13.58 -7.03 19.85
N ASN A 6 -14.66 -6.27 19.80
CA ASN A 6 -16.00 -6.74 19.47
C ASN A 6 -16.07 -7.05 17.96
N LYS A 7 -15.88 -8.33 17.58
CA LYS A 7 -15.86 -8.79 16.17
C LYS A 7 -17.10 -8.35 15.37
N ASP A 8 -18.25 -8.22 16.03
CA ASP A 8 -19.50 -7.81 15.39
C ASP A 8 -19.50 -6.35 14.93
N PHE A 9 -18.73 -5.48 15.59
CA PHE A 9 -18.65 -4.06 15.26
C PHE A 9 -17.85 -3.80 13.97
N ILE A 10 -16.85 -4.66 13.70
CA ILE A 10 -15.99 -4.57 12.50
C ILE A 10 -16.78 -5.02 11.26
N ALA A 11 -17.61 -6.06 11.39
CA ALA A 11 -18.48 -6.51 10.31
C ALA A 11 -19.55 -5.47 9.96
N ASP A 12 -20.09 -4.73 10.93
CA ASP A 12 -21.10 -3.69 10.66
C ASP A 12 -20.56 -2.47 9.90
N ALA A 13 -19.33 -2.06 10.23
CA ALA A 13 -18.63 -1.01 9.50
C ALA A 13 -18.34 -1.38 8.04
N GLU A 14 -18.11 -2.67 7.76
CA GLU A 14 -17.85 -3.19 6.41
C GLU A 14 -19.06 -3.03 5.47
N TYR A 15 -20.29 -3.15 6.01
CA TYR A 15 -21.51 -2.99 5.23
C TYR A 15 -22.12 -1.58 5.32
N GLY A 16 -21.67 -0.72 6.24
CA GLY A 16 -22.16 0.65 6.38
C GLY A 16 -23.62 0.72 6.85
N LEU A 17 -24.02 -0.23 7.69
CA LEU A 17 -25.36 -0.34 8.27
C LEU A 17 -25.46 0.51 9.53
N ASP A 18 -26.64 1.09 9.80
CA ASP A 18 -26.90 1.77 11.08
C ASP A 18 -26.85 0.75 12.23
N SER A 19 -26.04 1.01 13.26
CA SER A 19 -25.93 0.14 14.43
C SER A 19 -27.23 0.09 15.25
N ARG A 20 -28.23 0.92 14.95
CA ARG A 20 -29.48 1.06 15.70
C ARG A 20 -30.59 0.09 15.31
N TYR A 21 -30.37 -0.83 14.37
CA TYR A 21 -31.39 -1.84 14.05
C TYR A 21 -31.67 -2.76 15.22
N ASN A 22 -32.96 -2.88 15.56
CA ASN A 22 -33.42 -3.72 16.67
C ASN A 22 -33.70 -5.16 16.27
N SER A 23 -33.78 -5.47 14.96
CA SER A 23 -34.05 -6.82 14.48
C SER A 23 -33.04 -7.29 13.41
N LYS A 24 -32.63 -8.56 13.52
CA LYS A 24 -31.70 -9.19 12.58
C LYS A 24 -32.24 -9.23 11.14
N LYS A 25 -33.56 -9.44 10.99
CA LYS A 25 -34.24 -9.56 9.69
C LYS A 25 -34.27 -8.24 8.92
N GLU A 26 -34.53 -7.13 9.61
CA GLU A 26 -34.50 -5.78 9.03
C GLU A 26 -33.09 -5.43 8.58
N ARG A 27 -32.09 -5.69 9.43
CA ARG A 27 -30.67 -5.50 9.12
C ARG A 27 -30.23 -6.29 7.88
N GLU A 28 -30.60 -7.56 7.76
CA GLU A 28 -30.27 -8.40 6.58
C GLU A 28 -30.96 -7.89 5.31
N SER A 29 -32.22 -7.47 5.39
CA SER A 29 -32.97 -6.94 4.24
C SER A 29 -32.42 -5.61 3.74
N GLU A 30 -31.99 -4.75 4.65
CA GLU A 30 -31.39 -3.45 4.29
C GLU A 30 -29.97 -3.61 3.77
N ALA A 31 -29.19 -4.54 4.35
CA ALA A 31 -27.88 -4.92 3.81
C ALA A 31 -27.99 -5.41 2.36
N ALA A 32 -28.99 -6.24 2.05
CA ALA A 32 -29.25 -6.71 0.70
C ALA A 32 -29.60 -5.55 -0.24
N SER A 33 -30.51 -4.66 0.18
CA SER A 33 -30.93 -3.49 -0.60
C SER A 33 -29.77 -2.52 -0.87
N LEU A 34 -28.92 -2.26 0.14
CA LEU A 34 -27.73 -1.43 0.00
C LEU A 34 -26.70 -2.06 -0.93
N MET A 35 -26.48 -3.37 -0.81
CA MET A 35 -25.57 -4.11 -1.69
C MET A 35 -26.05 -4.08 -3.14
N GLU A 36 -27.35 -4.28 -3.38
CA GLU A 36 -27.95 -4.17 -4.70
C GLU A 36 -27.79 -2.76 -5.29
N ALA A 37 -28.08 -1.72 -4.49
CA ALA A 37 -27.87 -0.33 -4.89
C ALA A 37 -26.40 -0.01 -5.21
N ARG A 38 -25.45 -0.61 -4.47
CA ARG A 38 -24.01 -0.50 -4.76
C ARG A 38 -23.64 -1.19 -6.06
N LEU A 39 -24.14 -2.41 -6.31
CA LEU A 39 -23.91 -3.16 -7.54
C LEU A 39 -24.45 -2.39 -8.76
N MET A 40 -25.64 -1.79 -8.66
CA MET A 40 -26.20 -0.95 -9.73
C MET A 40 -25.34 0.28 -10.00
N ARG A 41 -24.82 0.96 -8.97
CA ARG A 41 -23.87 2.05 -9.15
C ARG A 41 -22.57 1.58 -9.81
N MET A 42 -22.02 0.45 -9.38
CA MET A 42 -20.78 -0.11 -9.94
C MET A 42 -20.93 -0.47 -11.42
N LYS A 43 -22.08 -0.99 -11.85
CA LYS A 43 -22.37 -1.29 -13.26
C LYS A 43 -22.33 -0.04 -14.16
N ASN A 44 -22.62 1.13 -13.59
CA ASN A 44 -22.71 2.39 -14.33
C ASN A 44 -21.43 3.25 -14.23
N LEU A 45 -20.40 2.79 -13.49
CA LEU A 45 -19.13 3.51 -13.39
C LEU A 45 -18.27 3.29 -14.63
N SER A 46 -17.74 4.37 -15.20
CA SER A 46 -16.72 4.27 -16.24
C SER A 46 -15.43 3.66 -15.67
N LYS A 47 -14.70 2.95 -16.53
CA LYS A 47 -13.38 2.39 -16.17
C LYS A 47 -12.42 3.48 -15.66
N GLU A 48 -12.49 4.67 -16.24
CA GLU A 48 -11.68 5.83 -15.84
C GLU A 48 -11.96 6.27 -14.40
N HIS A 49 -13.23 6.36 -13.98
CA HIS A 49 -13.57 6.70 -12.61
C HIS A 49 -13.05 5.65 -11.61
N ILE A 50 -13.11 4.36 -11.98
CA ILE A 50 -12.60 3.27 -11.16
C ILE A 50 -11.07 3.39 -11.01
N ILE A 51 -10.35 3.61 -12.11
CA ILE A 51 -8.89 3.80 -12.11
C ILE A 51 -8.52 4.99 -11.23
N ARG A 52 -9.20 6.13 -11.40
CA ARG A 52 -8.97 7.35 -10.63
C ARG A 52 -9.14 7.10 -9.13
N ALA A 53 -10.23 6.47 -8.72
CA ALA A 53 -10.51 6.16 -7.32
C ALA A 53 -9.45 5.21 -6.72
N LYS A 54 -9.06 4.17 -7.46
CA LYS A 54 -8.00 3.23 -7.02
C LYS A 54 -6.65 3.90 -6.85
N LEU A 55 -6.26 4.77 -7.78
CA LEU A 55 -4.99 5.51 -7.69
C LEU A 55 -4.99 6.52 -6.55
N MET A 56 -6.11 7.21 -6.29
CA MET A 56 -6.24 8.08 -5.11
C MET A 56 -6.17 7.27 -3.81
N GLN A 57 -6.82 6.11 -3.75
CA GLN A 57 -6.74 5.22 -2.59
C GLN A 57 -5.31 4.73 -2.36
N LEU A 58 -4.61 4.33 -3.43
CA LEU A 58 -3.22 3.90 -3.36
C LEU A 58 -2.34 5.02 -2.80
N LYS A 59 -2.47 6.25 -3.32
CA LYS A 59 -1.73 7.41 -2.82
C LYS A 59 -1.94 7.59 -1.31
N LEU A 60 -3.20 7.61 -0.85
CA LEU A 60 -3.52 7.79 0.58
C LEU A 60 -2.92 6.67 1.44
N LYS A 61 -2.91 5.42 0.95
CA LYS A 61 -2.26 4.31 1.65
C LYS A 61 -0.75 4.49 1.77
N MET A 62 -0.09 4.94 0.70
CA MET A 62 1.34 5.23 0.72
C MET A 62 1.67 6.38 1.69
N GLU A 63 0.88 7.45 1.69
CA GLU A 63 1.06 8.58 2.62
C GLU A 63 0.88 8.13 4.08
N ALA A 64 -0.18 7.37 4.37
CA ALA A 64 -0.42 6.84 5.71
C ALA A 64 0.71 5.92 6.19
N TYR A 65 1.25 5.08 5.29
CA TYR A 65 2.39 4.21 5.60
C TYR A 65 3.66 5.00 5.95
N ILE A 66 3.93 6.10 5.23
CA ILE A 66 5.09 6.95 5.50
C ILE A 66 4.92 7.73 6.82
N GLU A 67 3.71 8.17 7.14
CA GLU A 67 3.43 8.91 8.39
C GLU A 67 3.46 8.02 9.63
N GLN A 68 2.99 6.79 9.49
CA GLN A 68 2.91 5.82 10.59
C GLN A 68 3.42 4.44 10.12
N PRO A 69 4.75 4.22 10.17
CA PRO A 69 5.32 2.90 9.92
C PRO A 69 4.67 1.88 10.83
N MET A 70 4.11 0.84 10.23
CA MET A 70 3.86 -0.40 10.92
C MET A 70 5.13 -1.24 10.79
N TYR A 71 5.70 -1.66 11.92
CA TYR A 71 6.76 -2.66 11.94
C TYR A 71 6.11 -4.03 11.71
N ASP A 72 5.75 -4.31 10.47
CA ASP A 72 5.31 -5.64 10.04
C ASP A 72 6.28 -6.18 8.98
N ASP A 73 6.31 -7.50 8.83
CA ASP A 73 7.22 -8.19 7.89
C ASP A 73 6.71 -8.14 6.43
N GLN A 74 5.80 -7.22 6.08
CA GLN A 74 5.22 -7.15 4.75
C GLN A 74 6.06 -6.29 3.80
N ASN A 75 6.10 -6.69 2.53
CA ASN A 75 6.75 -5.93 1.48
C ASN A 75 5.80 -4.88 0.90
N HIS A 76 5.64 -3.77 1.63
CA HIS A 76 4.73 -2.71 1.25
C HIS A 76 5.07 -2.06 -0.10
N PHE A 77 6.34 -1.92 -0.44
CA PHE A 77 6.79 -1.38 -1.72
C PHE A 77 6.29 -2.24 -2.88
N ALA A 78 6.56 -3.55 -2.86
CA ALA A 78 6.13 -4.46 -3.92
C ALA A 78 4.61 -4.55 -4.01
N ASP A 79 3.91 -4.52 -2.87
CA ASP A 79 2.45 -4.52 -2.83
C ASP A 79 1.85 -3.25 -3.44
N PHE A 80 2.37 -2.07 -3.08
CA PHE A 80 1.94 -0.82 -3.69
C PHE A 80 2.27 -0.78 -5.19
N LEU A 81 3.45 -1.25 -5.60
CA LEU A 81 3.84 -1.33 -7.00
C LEU A 81 2.90 -2.25 -7.78
N LYS A 82 2.55 -3.41 -7.21
CA LYS A 82 1.60 -4.34 -7.81
C LYS A 82 0.23 -3.70 -8.01
N ILE A 83 -0.31 -3.04 -6.97
CA ILE A 83 -1.59 -2.33 -7.04
C ILE A 83 -1.54 -1.22 -8.10
N TYR A 84 -0.45 -0.46 -8.15
CA TYR A 84 -0.22 0.60 -9.12
C TYR A 84 -0.30 0.08 -10.55
N VAL A 85 0.51 -0.93 -10.87
CA VAL A 85 0.61 -1.50 -12.22
C VAL A 85 -0.70 -2.16 -12.63
N ASP A 86 -1.29 -2.99 -11.77
CA ASP A 86 -2.51 -3.74 -12.07
C ASP A 86 -3.75 -2.82 -12.13
N THR A 87 -3.66 -1.59 -11.63
CA THR A 87 -4.73 -0.57 -11.78
C THR A 87 -4.69 0.11 -13.15
N ILE A 88 -3.50 0.36 -13.69
CA ILE A 88 -3.33 1.16 -14.92
C ILE A 88 -3.29 0.25 -16.15
N TYR A 89 -2.66 -0.92 -16.05
CA TYR A 89 -2.34 -1.76 -17.18
C TYR A 89 -3.11 -3.08 -17.16
N SER A 90 -3.63 -3.46 -18.33
CA SER A 90 -4.21 -4.80 -18.53
C SER A 90 -3.15 -5.91 -18.49
N THR A 91 -1.90 -5.58 -18.85
CA THR A 91 -0.77 -6.51 -18.79
C THR A 91 0.47 -5.79 -18.24
N ARG A 92 1.21 -6.45 -17.35
CA ARG A 92 2.44 -5.89 -16.76
C ARG A 92 3.57 -5.68 -17.78
N ASN A 93 3.49 -6.33 -18.95
CA ASN A 93 4.44 -6.14 -20.04
C ASN A 93 4.39 -4.73 -20.62
N HIS A 94 3.20 -4.13 -20.72
CA HIS A 94 3.06 -2.75 -21.19
C HIS A 94 3.73 -1.77 -20.23
N PHE A 95 3.52 -1.94 -18.92
CA PHE A 95 4.22 -1.15 -17.92
C PHE A 95 5.75 -1.30 -18.03
N ALA A 96 6.24 -2.54 -18.15
CA ALA A 96 7.67 -2.79 -18.32
C ALA A 96 8.27 -2.05 -19.53
N GLN A 97 7.52 -1.99 -20.64
CA GLN A 97 7.90 -1.22 -21.82
C GLN A 97 7.91 0.28 -21.55
N ASP A 98 6.87 0.82 -20.92
CA ASP A 98 6.73 2.26 -20.65
C ASP A 98 7.81 2.83 -19.72
N ILE A 99 8.29 2.01 -18.78
CA ILE A 99 9.45 2.36 -17.93
C ILE A 99 10.77 1.76 -18.42
N ASN A 100 10.81 1.24 -19.66
CA ASN A 100 12.00 0.71 -20.31
C ASN A 100 12.83 -0.28 -19.44
N ILE A 101 12.18 -1.36 -19.02
CA ILE A 101 12.77 -2.50 -18.31
C ILE A 101 12.29 -3.82 -18.92
N THR A 102 12.99 -4.91 -18.60
CA THR A 102 12.54 -6.25 -19.02
C THR A 102 11.39 -6.75 -18.14
N PRO A 103 10.40 -7.48 -18.69
CA PRO A 103 9.33 -8.08 -17.90
C PRO A 103 9.84 -9.01 -16.79
N ILE A 104 10.97 -9.68 -17.03
CA ILE A 104 11.63 -10.54 -16.03
C ILE A 104 12.10 -9.70 -14.84
N ARG A 105 12.77 -8.56 -15.07
CA ARG A 105 13.20 -7.66 -13.99
C ARG A 105 12.01 -7.11 -13.22
N LEU A 106 10.95 -6.71 -13.92
CA LEU A 106 9.71 -6.25 -13.27
C LEU A 106 9.12 -7.32 -12.36
N SER A 107 9.03 -8.56 -12.85
CA SER A 107 8.51 -9.69 -12.08
C SER A 107 9.34 -9.98 -10.84
N GLN A 108 10.67 -9.90 -10.95
CA GLN A 108 11.57 -10.10 -9.80
C GLN A 108 11.35 -9.04 -8.71
N VAL A 109 11.16 -7.78 -9.10
CA VAL A 109 10.89 -6.69 -8.15
C VAL A 109 9.50 -6.82 -7.53
N ILE A 110 8.45 -7.06 -8.33
CA ILE A 110 7.07 -7.19 -7.84
C ILE A 110 6.90 -8.40 -6.90
N ASN A 111 7.67 -9.47 -7.09
CA ASN A 111 7.59 -10.66 -6.24
C ASN A 111 8.63 -10.67 -5.11
N ASN A 112 9.28 -9.54 -4.84
CA ASN A 112 10.31 -9.40 -3.81
C ASN A 112 11.45 -10.45 -3.92
N HIS A 113 11.77 -10.89 -5.14
CA HIS A 113 12.93 -11.76 -5.41
C HIS A 113 14.20 -10.95 -5.64
N ARG A 114 14.08 -9.63 -5.83
CA ARG A 114 15.19 -8.73 -6.08
C ARG A 114 14.83 -7.30 -5.68
N ASP A 115 15.75 -6.65 -4.98
CA ASP A 115 15.63 -5.23 -4.70
C ASP A 115 15.63 -4.38 -5.99
N PRO A 116 14.75 -3.37 -6.08
CA PRO A 116 14.77 -2.40 -7.16
C PRO A 116 16.07 -1.59 -7.11
N LYS A 117 16.66 -1.35 -8.29
CA LYS A 117 17.77 -0.39 -8.41
C LYS A 117 17.23 1.04 -8.35
N ASP A 118 18.05 1.99 -7.94
CA ASP A 118 17.69 3.42 -7.90
C ASP A 118 17.08 3.91 -9.22
N GLU A 119 17.70 3.53 -10.35
CA GLU A 119 17.20 3.88 -11.69
C GLU A 119 15.76 3.39 -11.92
N PHE A 120 15.39 2.22 -11.41
CA PHE A 120 14.01 1.70 -11.50
C PHE A 120 13.05 2.58 -10.70
N ILE A 121 13.41 2.95 -9.47
CA ILE A 121 12.56 3.77 -8.60
C ILE A 121 12.40 5.18 -9.20
N MET A 122 13.48 5.77 -9.73
CA MET A 122 13.44 7.07 -10.40
C MET A 122 12.52 7.05 -11.64
N LYS A 123 12.58 5.99 -12.46
CA LYS A 123 11.66 5.82 -13.59
C LYS A 123 10.21 5.67 -13.13
N LEU A 124 9.96 4.94 -12.04
CA LEU A 124 8.65 4.79 -11.42
C LEU A 124 8.10 6.13 -10.90
N MET A 125 8.94 6.97 -10.29
CA MET A 125 8.58 8.31 -9.85
C MET A 125 8.14 9.18 -11.03
N ILE A 126 8.96 9.27 -12.08
CA ILE A 126 8.65 10.05 -13.30
C ILE A 126 7.36 9.55 -13.96
N HIS A 127 7.20 8.23 -14.08
CA HIS A 127 6.00 7.63 -14.64
C HIS A 127 4.76 7.96 -13.78
N SER A 128 4.89 7.92 -12.46
CA SER A 128 3.80 8.23 -11.54
C SER A 128 3.40 9.70 -11.59
N GLU A 129 4.35 10.63 -11.66
CA GLU A 129 4.03 12.05 -11.84
C GLU A 129 3.14 12.28 -13.07
N LYS A 130 3.49 11.67 -14.21
CA LYS A 130 2.69 11.78 -15.45
C LYS A 130 1.29 11.18 -15.31
N VAL A 131 1.16 10.06 -14.59
CA VAL A 131 -0.13 9.42 -14.36
C VAL A 131 -1.01 10.27 -13.44
N PHE A 132 -0.43 10.80 -12.36
CA PHE A 132 -1.17 11.55 -11.35
C PHE A 132 -1.46 13.00 -11.76
N GLU A 133 -0.73 13.59 -12.71
CA GLU A 133 -0.96 14.95 -13.24
C GLU A 133 -2.43 15.21 -13.59
N LYS A 134 -3.13 14.21 -14.14
CA LYS A 134 -4.55 14.29 -14.53
C LYS A 134 -5.53 13.89 -13.43
N ILE A 135 -5.05 13.46 -12.27
CA ILE A 135 -5.84 12.84 -11.20
C ILE A 135 -5.85 13.70 -9.94
N CYS A 136 -4.67 13.95 -9.36
CA CYS A 136 -4.47 14.72 -8.13
C CYS A 136 -2.99 15.09 -7.94
N SER A 137 -2.70 15.98 -6.98
CA SER A 137 -1.32 16.27 -6.58
C SER A 137 -0.65 15.01 -6.01
N PHE A 138 0.57 14.71 -6.47
CA PHE A 138 1.37 13.56 -6.05
C PHE A 138 2.80 14.01 -5.75
N LYS A 139 3.31 13.66 -4.58
CA LYS A 139 4.68 14.00 -4.17
C LYS A 139 5.67 13.09 -4.89
N LYS A 140 6.63 13.67 -5.59
CA LYS A 140 7.61 12.94 -6.42
C LYS A 140 8.41 11.91 -5.61
N GLU A 141 8.72 12.23 -4.37
CA GLU A 141 9.55 11.43 -3.47
C GLU A 141 8.83 10.22 -2.87
N ILE A 142 7.52 10.09 -3.01
CA ILE A 142 6.72 9.13 -2.23
C ILE A 142 7.14 7.67 -2.47
N TRP A 143 7.44 7.28 -3.70
CA TRP A 143 7.93 5.93 -4.00
C TRP A 143 9.27 5.63 -3.36
N TYR A 144 10.17 6.62 -3.34
CA TYR A 144 11.47 6.52 -2.73
C TYR A 144 11.32 6.44 -1.20
N GLN A 145 10.48 7.28 -0.62
CA GLN A 145 10.15 7.24 0.82
C GLN A 145 9.62 5.88 1.23
N VAL A 146 8.60 5.34 0.54
CA VAL A 146 8.07 3.99 0.82
C VAL A 146 9.20 2.95 0.84
N TYR A 147 10.04 2.93 -0.19
CA TYR A 147 11.13 1.95 -0.31
C TYR A 147 12.13 2.04 0.85
N PHE A 148 12.61 3.24 1.19
CA PHE A 148 13.57 3.40 2.29
C PHE A 148 12.95 3.20 3.66
N HIS A 149 11.66 3.49 3.79
CA HIS A 149 10.93 3.24 5.03
C HIS A 149 10.81 1.74 5.30
N GLU A 150 10.48 0.96 4.27
CA GLU A 150 10.49 -0.50 4.35
C GLU A 150 11.87 -1.03 4.77
N LYS A 151 12.94 -0.55 4.13
CA LYS A 151 14.30 -0.96 4.51
C LYS A 151 14.67 -0.59 5.94
N LEU A 152 14.18 0.55 6.43
CA LEU A 152 14.34 0.94 7.84
C LEU A 152 13.59 -0.03 8.74
N CYS A 153 12.33 -0.35 8.44
CA CYS A 153 11.53 -1.33 9.18
C CYS A 153 12.23 -2.69 9.22
N ASP A 154 12.64 -3.25 8.08
CA ASP A 154 13.37 -4.53 7.99
C ASP A 154 14.65 -4.53 8.86
N THR A 155 15.41 -3.44 8.80
CA THR A 155 16.65 -3.28 9.58
C THR A 155 16.34 -3.22 11.08
N MET A 156 15.29 -2.52 11.48
CA MET A 156 14.91 -2.37 12.88
C MET A 156 14.25 -3.64 13.45
N SER A 157 13.49 -4.39 12.65
CA SER A 157 12.89 -5.66 13.06
C SER A 157 13.93 -6.71 13.43
N SER A 158 15.10 -6.71 12.76
CA SER A 158 16.23 -7.59 13.07
C SER A 158 17.25 -7.00 14.06
N GLN A 159 16.91 -5.91 14.76
CA GLN A 159 17.83 -5.16 15.62
C GLN A 159 18.52 -6.01 16.68
N GLU A 160 17.78 -6.84 17.40
CA GLU A 160 18.34 -7.67 18.45
C GLU A 160 19.46 -8.58 17.91
N GLU A 161 19.28 -9.14 16.71
CA GLU A 161 20.23 -10.06 16.10
C GLU A 161 21.53 -9.40 15.65
N TRP A 162 21.44 -8.27 14.93
CA TRP A 162 22.65 -7.60 14.43
C TRP A 162 23.35 -6.80 15.52
N ARG A 163 22.62 -6.24 16.49
CA ARG A 163 23.20 -5.47 17.58
C ARG A 163 24.12 -6.32 18.44
N THR A 164 23.69 -7.51 18.87
CA THR A 164 24.54 -8.41 19.69
C THR A 164 25.84 -8.81 18.97
N LYS A 165 25.81 -8.90 17.63
CA LYS A 165 27.00 -9.22 16.82
C LYS A 165 27.96 -8.04 16.73
N LEU A 166 27.44 -6.84 16.44
CA LEU A 166 28.25 -5.66 16.13
C LEU A 166 28.67 -4.85 17.37
N GLU A 167 27.94 -4.94 18.48
CA GLU A 167 28.22 -4.16 19.70
C GLU A 167 29.63 -4.42 20.27
N LYS A 168 30.17 -5.63 20.06
CA LYS A 168 31.53 -5.99 20.46
C LYS A 168 32.62 -5.22 19.69
N ASP A 169 32.30 -4.78 18.49
CA ASP A 169 33.22 -4.08 17.59
C ASP A 169 33.11 -2.55 17.69
N VAL A 170 32.17 -2.03 18.48
CA VAL A 170 31.92 -0.61 18.68
C VAL A 170 32.44 -0.18 20.05
N LYS A 171 33.24 0.90 20.10
CA LYS A 171 33.72 1.51 21.35
C LYS A 171 33.50 3.01 21.32
N LEU A 172 33.01 3.58 22.42
CA LEU A 172 32.96 5.02 22.63
C LEU A 172 34.18 5.42 23.45
N SER A 173 35.19 6.00 22.79
CA SER A 173 36.44 6.43 23.44
C SER A 173 36.41 7.85 23.97
N GLU A 174 35.52 8.68 23.44
CA GLU A 174 35.37 10.07 23.85
C GLU A 174 34.35 10.18 24.99
N ALA A 175 34.67 10.98 26.02
CA ALA A 175 33.70 11.37 27.03
C ALA A 175 32.78 12.42 26.42
N ILE A 176 31.48 12.15 26.43
CA ILE A 176 30.45 13.14 26.08
C ILE A 176 29.93 13.68 27.41
N ASP A 177 30.46 14.86 27.80
CA ASP A 177 29.96 15.67 28.92
C ASP A 177 28.71 16.48 28.53
#